data_AF-A0A1J5PVU8-F1
#
_entry.id   AF-A0A1J5PVU8-F1
#
_cell.length_a   1.000
_cell.length_b   1.000
_cell.length_c   1.000
_cell.angle_alpha   90.00
_cell.angle_beta   90.00
_cell.angle_gamma   90.00
#
_symmetry.space_group_name_H-M   'P 1'
#
loop_
_entity.id
_entity.type
_entity.pdbx_description
1 polymer ?
#
loop_
_entity_poly.entity_id
_entity_poly.type
_entity_poly.pdbx_seq_one_letter_code
_entity_poly.pdbx_strand_id
1 'polypeptide(L)'
;MIGDDWPDLALLARAGFSAAPPGSHPEVLARVRHVTRAPAGIGAVREVCDLLLTARGAYAALLQDALDGAPRTLPRAPADPTAGTLAAPGAVFPSGR
;
A
#
# COMPACT_ATOMS: atom_id res chain seq x y z
N MET A 1 -3.10 -3.31 3.55
CA MET A 1 -3.84 -3.64 4.78
C MET A 1 -2.98 -3.27 5.98
N ILE A 2 -3.60 -2.82 7.06
CA ILE A 2 -2.96 -2.70 8.37
C ILE A 2 -3.75 -3.56 9.36
N GLY A 3 -3.06 -4.27 10.25
CA GLY A 3 -3.67 -5.18 11.24
C GLY A 3 -2.69 -5.49 12.37
N ASP A 4 -3.19 -5.98 13.50
CA ASP A 4 -2.40 -6.11 14.73
C ASP A 4 -2.49 -7.47 15.43
N ASP A 5 -3.47 -8.31 15.09
CA ASP A 5 -3.67 -9.60 15.76
C ASP A 5 -3.97 -10.77 14.79
N TRP A 6 -4.14 -11.97 15.32
CA TRP A 6 -4.37 -13.21 14.57
C TRP A 6 -5.51 -13.17 13.54
N PRO A 7 -6.68 -12.57 13.82
CA PRO A 7 -7.76 -12.49 12.84
C PRO A 7 -7.34 -11.79 11.53
N ASP A 8 -6.34 -10.91 11.58
CA ASP A 8 -5.85 -10.16 10.43
C ASP A 8 -4.88 -10.95 9.55
N LEU A 9 -4.26 -12.02 10.07
CA LEU A 9 -3.15 -12.73 9.42
C LEU A 9 -3.49 -13.21 8.01
N ALA A 10 -4.70 -13.76 7.82
CA ALA A 10 -5.14 -14.26 6.53
C ALA A 10 -5.19 -13.16 5.46
N LEU A 11 -5.59 -11.95 5.85
CA LEU A 11 -5.66 -10.81 4.93
C LEU A 11 -4.29 -10.12 4.78
N LEU A 12 -3.51 -10.00 5.86
CA LEU A 12 -2.15 -9.45 5.83
C LEU A 12 -1.23 -10.24 4.90
N ALA A 13 -1.35 -11.57 4.89
CA ALA A 13 -0.58 -12.45 4.01
C ALA A 13 -0.95 -12.33 2.52
N ARG A 14 -2.17 -11.85 2.21
CA ARG A 14 -2.69 -11.75 0.84
C ARG A 14 -2.61 -10.33 0.26
N ALA A 15 -2.41 -9.32 1.11
CA ALA A 15 -2.38 -7.94 0.68
C ALA A 15 -1.09 -7.61 -0.08
N GLY A 16 -1.19 -6.87 -1.19
CA GLY A 16 -0.01 -6.39 -1.94
C GLY A 16 0.90 -5.47 -1.12
N PHE A 17 0.34 -4.80 -0.10
CA PHE A 17 1.07 -4.10 0.94
C PHE A 17 0.41 -4.39 2.29
N SER A 18 1.21 -4.77 3.28
CA SER A 18 0.78 -5.07 4.65
C SER A 18 1.63 -4.28 5.64
N ALA A 19 0.99 -3.76 6.68
CA ALA A 19 1.66 -3.04 7.76
C ALA A 19 1.10 -3.40 9.14
N ALA A 20 1.87 -3.15 10.20
CA ALA A 20 1.39 -3.26 11.58
C ALA A 20 2.04 -2.21 12.51
N PRO A 21 1.34 -1.78 13.57
CA PRO A 21 1.95 -1.04 14.68
C PRO A 21 3.03 -1.83 15.42
N PRO A 22 3.98 -1.18 16.11
CA PRO A 22 5.07 -1.86 16.82
C PRO A 22 4.60 -2.69 18.03
N GLY A 23 3.40 -2.44 18.55
CA GLY A 23 2.79 -3.19 19.66
C GLY A 23 1.95 -4.40 19.25
N SER A 24 1.95 -4.76 17.96
CA SER A 24 1.15 -5.87 17.43
C SER A 24 1.68 -7.25 17.82
N HIS A 25 0.84 -8.27 17.66
CA HIS A 25 1.20 -9.66 17.97
C HIS A 25 2.50 -10.07 17.24
N PRO A 26 3.45 -10.80 17.87
CA PRO A 26 4.73 -11.17 17.25
C PRO A 26 4.60 -11.85 15.89
N GLU A 27 3.64 -12.77 15.74
CA GLU A 27 3.34 -13.41 14.44
C GLU A 27 2.90 -12.42 13.35
N VAL A 28 2.22 -11.32 13.71
CA VAL A 28 1.86 -10.26 12.78
C VAL A 28 3.11 -9.48 12.37
N LEU A 29 3.91 -9.03 13.34
CA LEU A 29 5.16 -8.31 13.10
C LEU A 29 6.13 -9.08 12.20
N ALA A 30 6.18 -10.40 12.34
CA ALA A 30 7.03 -11.28 11.52
C ALA A 30 6.57 -11.42 10.05
N ARG A 31 5.32 -11.03 9.72
CA ARG A 31 4.71 -11.26 8.40
C ARG A 31 4.42 -10.00 7.61
N VAL A 32 4.31 -8.86 8.29
CA VAL A 32 4.01 -7.59 7.61
C VAL A 32 5.23 -7.04 6.89
N ARG A 33 4.99 -6.35 5.77
CA ARG A 33 6.06 -5.73 4.97
C ARG A 33 6.61 -4.46 5.62
N HIS A 34 5.82 -3.80 6.45
CA HIS A 34 6.20 -2.57 7.11
C HIS A 34 5.70 -2.53 8.55
N VAL A 35 6.56 -2.17 9.50
CA VAL A 35 6.15 -1.86 10.86
C VAL A 35 6.22 -0.35 11.03
N THR A 36 5.12 0.27 11.46
CA THR A 36 5.07 1.71 11.65
C THR A 36 5.95 2.13 12.83
N ARG A 37 6.41 3.38 12.83
CA ARG A 37 7.11 3.95 13.98
C ARG A 37 6.13 4.40 15.05
N ALA A 38 5.01 5.01 14.64
CA ALA A 38 3.96 5.41 15.54
C ALA A 38 3.18 4.20 16.08
N PRO A 39 2.80 4.17 17.37
CA PRO A 39 1.92 3.15 17.92
C PRO A 39 0.47 3.32 17.44
N ALA A 40 -0.32 2.26 17.61
CA ALA A 40 -1.75 2.28 17.32
C ALA A 40 -2.45 3.41 18.09
N GLY A 41 -3.39 4.10 17.44
CA GLY A 41 -4.09 5.25 18.03
C GLY A 41 -3.28 6.56 18.08
N ILE A 42 -1.96 6.52 17.90
CA ILE A 42 -1.07 7.70 17.93
C ILE A 42 -0.51 8.02 16.54
N GLY A 43 -1.25 7.65 15.48
CA GLY A 43 -0.91 8.01 14.11
C GLY A 43 -0.28 6.91 13.25
N ALA A 44 -0.27 5.64 13.68
CA ALA A 44 0.17 4.52 12.84
C ALA A 44 -0.50 4.50 11.45
N VAL A 45 -1.82 4.68 11.40
CA VAL A 45 -2.57 4.73 10.12
C VAL A 45 -2.19 5.97 9.31
N ARG A 46 -1.97 7.11 9.98
CA ARG A 46 -1.55 8.36 9.31
C ARG A 46 -0.18 8.21 8.66
N GLU A 47 0.76 7.57 9.35
CA GLU A 47 2.08 7.26 8.82
C GLU A 47 1.99 6.40 7.55
N VAL A 48 1.14 5.37 7.55
CA VAL A 48 0.89 4.54 6.37
C VAL A 48 0.24 5.34 5.23
N CYS A 49 -0.74 6.20 5.53
CA CYS A 49 -1.35 7.08 4.54
C CYS A 49 -0.31 8.01 3.89
N ASP A 50 0.54 8.64 4.69
CA ASP A 50 1.58 9.55 4.22
C ASP A 50 2.61 8.80 3.36
N LEU A 51 3.00 7.58 3.76
CA LEU A 51 3.87 6.71 2.96
C LEU A 51 3.26 6.38 1.60
N LEU A 52 1.98 5.98 1.55
CA LEU A 52 1.30 5.62 0.31
C LEU A 52 1.10 6.83 -0.61
N LEU A 53 0.74 7.99 -0.06
CA LEU A 53 0.58 9.22 -0.84
C LEU A 53 1.91 9.73 -1.40
N THR A 54 2.98 9.61 -0.62
CA THR A 54 4.34 9.98 -1.03
C THR A 54 4.84 9.03 -2.13
N ALA A 55 4.67 7.72 -1.96
CA ALA A 55 5.02 6.73 -2.97
C ALA A 55 4.27 6.93 -4.30
N ARG A 56 3.05 7.46 -4.24
CA ARG A 56 2.25 7.81 -5.43
C ARG A 56 2.57 9.19 -6.02
N GLY A 57 3.46 9.97 -5.41
CA GLY A 57 3.76 11.34 -5.83
C GLY A 57 2.58 12.33 -5.66
N ALA A 58 1.56 11.96 -4.88
CA ALA A 58 0.33 12.74 -4.73
C ALA A 58 0.32 13.63 -3.48
N TYR A 59 1.22 13.39 -2.53
CA TYR A 59 1.22 14.05 -1.23
C TYR A 59 1.26 15.58 -1.32
N ALA A 60 2.21 16.14 -2.08
CA ALA A 60 2.42 17.58 -2.16
C ALA A 60 1.22 18.31 -2.78
N ALA A 61 0.68 17.80 -3.88
CA ALA A 61 -0.50 18.39 -4.54
C ALA A 61 -1.72 18.38 -3.61
N LEU A 62 -2.00 17.23 -2.98
CA LEU A 62 -3.13 17.10 -2.05
C LEU A 62 -2.99 17.96 -0.79
N LEU A 63 -1.75 18.19 -0.33
CA LEU A 63 -1.50 19.11 0.77
C LEU A 63 -1.80 20.56 0.36
N GLN A 64 -1.40 20.97 -0.84
CA GLN A 64 -1.71 22.32 -1.34
C GLN A 64 -3.22 22.52 -1.52
N ASP A 65 -3.92 21.57 -2.17
CA ASP A 65 -5.38 21.65 -2.33
C ASP A 65 -6.11 21.82 -0.98
N ALA A 66 -5.61 21.12 0.06
CA ALA A 66 -6.19 21.20 1.41
C ALA A 66 -5.93 22.55 2.10
N LEU A 67 -4.78 23.18 1.85
CA LEU A 67 -4.46 24.53 2.34
C LEU A 67 -5.28 25.60 1.60
N ASP A 68 -5.49 25.41 0.30
CA ASP A 68 -6.22 26.32 -0.59
C ASP A 68 -7.76 26.20 -0.45
N GLY A 69 -8.25 25.17 0.25
CA GLY A 69 -9.67 24.92 0.45
C GLY A 69 -10.42 24.43 -0.81
N ALA A 70 -9.69 23.91 -1.80
CA ALA A 70 -10.23 23.47 -3.08
C ALA A 70 -10.94 22.08 -3.00
N PRO A 71 -11.94 21.79 -3.85
CA PRO A 71 -12.65 20.52 -3.84
C PRO A 71 -11.74 19.35 -4.26
N ARG A 72 -11.73 18.30 -3.43
CA ARG A 72 -10.88 17.10 -3.55
C ARG A 72 -11.07 16.37 -4.88
N THR A 73 -10.10 16.48 -5.77
CA THR A 73 -9.87 15.48 -6.82
C THR A 73 -8.58 14.74 -6.50
N LEU A 74 -8.68 13.46 -6.13
CA LEU A 74 -7.47 12.64 -5.97
C LEU A 74 -6.78 12.57 -7.33
N PRO A 75 -5.48 12.93 -7.44
CA PRO A 75 -4.72 12.68 -8.65
C PRO A 75 -4.89 11.22 -9.05
N ARG A 76 -5.29 10.99 -10.31
CA ARG A 76 -5.34 9.64 -10.87
C ARG A 76 -3.98 9.00 -10.63
N ALA A 77 -3.94 7.74 -10.21
CA ALA A 77 -2.68 7.02 -10.07
C ALA A 77 -1.84 7.28 -11.33
N PRO A 78 -0.51 7.55 -11.20
CA PRO A 78 0.34 7.49 -12.37
C PRO A 78 0.03 6.18 -13.08
N ALA A 79 -0.22 6.25 -14.40
CA ALA A 79 -0.54 5.06 -15.17
C ALA A 79 0.57 4.03 -14.89
N ASP A 80 0.17 2.82 -14.52
CA ASP A 80 1.11 1.73 -14.35
C ASP A 80 1.92 1.60 -15.65
N PRO A 81 3.25 1.83 -15.65
CA PRO A 81 4.06 1.71 -16.85
C PRO A 81 4.06 0.27 -17.40
N THR A 82 3.63 -0.70 -16.60
CA THR A 82 3.49 -2.11 -16.96
C THR A 82 2.08 -2.52 -17.41
N ALA A 83 1.06 -1.67 -17.31
CA ALA A 83 -0.32 -2.01 -17.70
C ALA A 83 -0.53 -2.17 -19.22
N GLY A 84 0.51 -1.99 -20.04
CA GLY A 84 0.48 -2.20 -21.50
C GLY A 84 1.02 -3.55 -22.00
N THR A 85 1.54 -4.46 -21.15
CA THR A 85 2.15 -5.73 -21.63
C THR A 85 1.69 -6.98 -20.89
N LEU A 86 0.40 -7.08 -20.58
CA LEU A 86 -0.21 -8.41 -20.39
C LEU A 86 -0.54 -8.96 -21.78
N ALA A 87 0.43 -9.70 -22.32
CA ALA A 87 0.26 -10.55 -23.48
C ALA A 87 -1.01 -11.40 -23.32
N ALA A 88 -1.77 -11.49 -24.42
CA ALA A 88 -2.98 -12.29 -24.49
C ALA A 88 -2.75 -13.75 -24.04
N PRO A 89 -3.71 -14.39 -23.36
CA PRO A 89 -3.64 -15.81 -23.06
C PRO A 89 -3.73 -16.61 -24.36
N GLY A 90 -2.59 -17.07 -24.88
CA GLY A 90 -2.55 -17.87 -26.11
C GLY A 90 -1.17 -18.13 -26.74
N ALA A 91 -0.06 -17.66 -26.16
CA ALA A 91 1.26 -17.94 -26.70
C ALA A 91 1.72 -19.36 -26.32
N VAL A 92 1.59 -20.28 -27.28
CA VAL A 92 2.22 -21.60 -27.28
C VAL A 92 3.75 -21.43 -27.18
N PHE A 93 4.37 -22.00 -26.15
CA PHE A 93 5.82 -22.13 -26.07
C PHE A 93 6.29 -23.24 -27.02
N PRO A 94 7.22 -23.00 -27.97
CA PRO A 94 7.79 -24.07 -28.77
C PRO A 94 8.80 -24.87 -27.93
N SER A 95 8.67 -26.20 -27.98
CA SER A 95 9.62 -27.16 -27.42
C SER A 95 10.90 -27.25 -28.26
N GLY A 96 12.06 -27.11 -27.63
CA GLY A 96 13.39 -27.47 -28.16
C GLY A 96 14.50 -26.69 -27.45
N ARG A 97 15.57 -27.28 -26.92
CA ARG A 97 16.20 -28.59 -27.10
C ARG A 97 16.56 -29.21 -25.75
#